data_AF-A0A934UBR0-F1
#
_entry.id   AF-A0A934UBR0-F1
#
_cell.length_a   1.000
_cell.length_b   1.000
_cell.length_c   1.000
_cell.angle_alpha   90.00
_cell.angle_beta   90.00
_cell.angle_gamma   90.00
#
_symmetry.space_group_name_H-M   'P 1'
#
loop_
_entity.id
_entity.type
_entity.pdbx_description
1 polymer ?
#
loop_
_entity_poly.entity_id
_entity_poly.type
_entity_poly.pdbx_seq_one_letter_code
_entity_poly.pdbx_strand_id
1 'polypeptide(L)'
;MSVHTETAEPTAPSITFAPVALRLFVAVLLLVQLAGSYSVATRGFIKSYWFVDYDHGFVRRGLGGALVGDSATAVRFAVLVSALLPVAAVVLLIELLIRRMTVPTAFMAMLLACSPFVVDQLVLHRRPDQLGLVVLVLVGVACVYTRRLVPVLGALGIVLAVLVFVHEGALLFFGVFAVPLIFVATDRTLAEQVRLSVLTIGPAGLAVLVVFFFGGVDVETSAALRADAAINGPTVFRFLADDIATSWDHIASVGLDKHLMQLTVGGVLIAAQALWIRQWVGREWEVRTTDVTPLWRAGLVVCVGVPILFTFATGMDWMRWFSVFGTSVLVVVGFAVLVQARDDSQPLPAVPVRLIQLVCALYLASLTPLPEFEPTIPIPDQLLLDVFSSRTGL
;
A
#
# COMPACT_ATOMS: atom_id res chain seq x y z
N MET A 1 38.24 23.31 43.69
CA MET A 1 37.98 23.11 42.26
C MET A 1 38.24 21.65 41.94
N SER A 2 37.20 20.80 41.95
CA SER A 2 37.34 19.42 41.44
C SER A 2 37.16 19.46 39.93
N VAL A 3 38.21 19.08 39.21
CA VAL A 3 38.16 18.85 37.77
C VAL A 3 37.36 17.56 37.57
N HIS A 4 36.09 17.68 37.18
CA HIS A 4 35.36 16.54 36.63
C HIS A 4 35.95 16.26 35.25
N THR A 5 36.88 15.32 35.20
CA THR A 5 37.26 14.63 33.95
C THR A 5 36.05 13.87 33.46
N GLU A 6 35.34 14.47 32.52
CA GLU A 6 34.27 13.84 31.76
C GLU A 6 34.89 12.66 30.99
N THR A 7 34.70 11.46 31.52
CA THR A 7 35.16 10.23 30.87
C THR A 7 34.34 10.07 29.59
N ALA A 8 34.97 10.33 28.45
CA ALA A 8 34.35 10.14 27.14
C ALA A 8 33.83 8.71 27.03
N GLU A 9 32.50 8.55 26.99
CA GLU A 9 31.90 7.25 26.75
C GLU A 9 32.42 6.69 25.41
N PRO A 10 32.82 5.41 25.36
CA PRO A 10 33.29 4.79 24.13
C PRO A 10 32.18 4.89 23.08
N THR A 11 32.40 5.72 22.06
CA THR A 11 31.44 5.89 20.98
C THR A 11 31.36 4.59 20.19
N ALA A 12 30.15 4.03 20.08
CA ALA A 12 29.93 2.82 19.31
C ALA A 12 30.42 3.00 17.86
N PRO A 13 31.00 1.96 17.24
CA PRO A 13 31.51 2.05 15.87
C PRO A 13 30.40 2.47 14.91
N SER A 14 30.69 3.49 14.10
CA SER A 14 29.79 4.02 13.08
C SER A 14 30.48 4.12 11.73
N ILE A 15 29.72 3.89 10.66
CA ILE A 15 30.15 4.00 9.27
C ILE A 15 29.45 5.23 8.69
N THR A 16 30.17 6.08 7.96
CA THR A 16 29.57 7.26 7.33
C THR A 16 29.12 6.93 5.91
N PHE A 17 27.87 7.22 5.60
CA PHE A 17 27.28 7.01 4.29
C PHE A 17 27.24 8.32 3.52
N ALA A 18 28.12 8.47 2.53
CA ALA A 18 27.95 9.45 1.47
C ALA A 18 26.71 9.10 0.60
N PRO A 19 26.18 10.03 -0.22
CA PRO A 19 24.96 9.79 -1.00
C PRO A 19 25.05 8.56 -1.92
N VAL A 20 26.21 8.30 -2.50
CA VAL A 20 26.44 7.13 -3.37
C VAL A 20 26.41 5.83 -2.57
N ALA A 21 27.08 5.79 -1.42
CA ALA A 21 27.08 4.62 -0.54
C ALA A 21 25.68 4.30 -0.02
N LEU A 22 24.90 5.33 0.35
CA LEU A 22 23.51 5.16 0.77
C LEU A 22 22.63 4.59 -0.35
N ARG A 23 22.75 5.10 -1.59
CA ARG A 23 22.02 4.55 -2.75
C ARG A 23 22.36 3.09 -3.01
N LEU A 24 23.64 2.72 -2.96
CA LEU A 24 24.08 1.34 -3.14
C LEU A 24 23.52 0.44 -2.04
N PHE A 25 23.58 0.87 -0.78
CA PHE A 25 23.02 0.11 0.33
C PHE A 25 21.50 -0.10 0.20
N VAL A 26 20.77 0.97 -0.10
CA VAL A 26 19.32 0.92 -0.37
C VAL A 26 19.02 -0.01 -1.55
N ALA A 27 19.78 0.07 -2.64
CA ALA A 27 19.61 -0.81 -3.79
C ALA A 27 19.82 -2.29 -3.42
N VAL A 28 20.80 -2.60 -2.56
CA VAL A 28 20.99 -3.96 -2.03
C VAL A 28 19.77 -4.42 -1.23
N LEU A 29 19.22 -3.57 -0.35
CA LEU A 29 17.99 -3.91 0.41
C LEU A 29 16.81 -4.21 -0.52
N LEU A 30 16.61 -3.39 -1.55
CA LEU A 30 15.57 -3.59 -2.55
C LEU A 30 15.78 -4.91 -3.32
N LEU A 31 17.02 -5.20 -3.74
CA LEU A 31 17.35 -6.45 -4.45
C LEU A 31 17.12 -7.69 -3.59
N VAL A 32 17.42 -7.63 -2.29
CA VAL A 32 17.13 -8.72 -1.34
C VAL A 32 15.62 -9.00 -1.30
N GLN A 33 14.79 -7.97 -1.17
CA GLN A 33 13.33 -8.15 -1.18
C GLN A 33 12.84 -8.73 -2.51
N LEU A 34 13.29 -8.15 -3.64
CA LEU A 34 12.90 -8.62 -4.98
C LEU A 34 13.30 -10.07 -5.24
N ALA A 35 14.47 -10.50 -4.75
CA ALA A 35 14.94 -11.88 -4.87
C ALA A 35 14.04 -12.84 -4.10
N GLY A 36 13.57 -12.44 -2.91
CA GLY A 36 12.58 -13.20 -2.13
C GLY A 36 11.27 -13.42 -2.91
N SER A 37 10.76 -12.38 -3.56
CA SER A 37 9.48 -12.43 -4.29
C SER A 37 9.56 -13.09 -5.68
N TYR A 38 10.76 -13.19 -6.29
CA TYR A 38 10.91 -13.68 -7.67
C TYR A 38 10.48 -15.13 -7.87
N SER A 39 10.55 -15.94 -6.81
CA SER A 39 10.22 -17.38 -6.86
C SER A 39 8.73 -17.69 -7.00
N VAL A 40 7.84 -16.70 -6.88
CA VAL A 40 6.40 -16.93 -6.85
C VAL A 40 5.79 -16.77 -8.25
N ALA A 41 5.41 -17.89 -8.86
CA ALA A 41 4.70 -17.90 -10.14
C ALA A 41 3.40 -17.10 -10.05
N THR A 42 3.07 -16.36 -11.12
CA THR A 42 1.81 -15.59 -11.17
C THR A 42 0.62 -16.54 -11.10
N ARG A 43 -0.07 -16.52 -9.96
CA ARG A 43 -1.24 -17.36 -9.70
C ARG A 43 -2.42 -16.98 -10.61
N GLY A 44 -3.26 -17.97 -10.95
CA GLY A 44 -4.52 -17.73 -11.70
C GLY A 44 -5.39 -16.66 -11.05
N PHE A 45 -5.37 -16.60 -9.72
CA PHE A 45 -6.03 -15.57 -8.91
C PHE A 45 -5.69 -14.14 -9.33
N ILE A 46 -4.40 -13.81 -9.50
CA ILE A 46 -3.96 -12.45 -9.85
C ILE A 46 -4.44 -12.09 -11.26
N LYS A 47 -4.36 -13.04 -12.20
CA LYS A 47 -4.83 -12.83 -13.57
C LYS A 47 -6.34 -12.60 -13.63
N SER A 48 -7.11 -13.33 -12.82
CA SER A 48 -8.58 -13.26 -12.85
C SER A 48 -9.15 -11.88 -12.55
N TYR A 49 -8.42 -10.99 -11.86
CA TYR A 49 -8.82 -9.58 -11.71
C TYR A 49 -8.97 -8.83 -13.04
N TRP A 50 -8.18 -9.23 -14.03
CA TRP A 50 -8.16 -8.61 -15.36
C TRP A 50 -9.06 -9.33 -16.36
N PHE A 51 -9.86 -10.32 -15.91
CA PHE A 51 -10.86 -10.99 -16.73
C PHE A 51 -12.29 -10.73 -16.22
N VAL A 52 -12.45 -9.92 -15.17
CA VAL A 52 -13.76 -9.38 -14.82
C VAL A 52 -14.02 -8.22 -15.76
N ASP A 53 -15.08 -8.30 -16.57
CA ASP A 53 -15.46 -7.27 -17.54
C ASP A 53 -16.93 -6.82 -17.36
N TYR A 54 -17.50 -6.21 -18.40
CA TYR A 54 -18.87 -5.70 -18.42
C TYR A 54 -19.79 -6.42 -19.41
N ASP A 55 -19.39 -7.58 -19.93
CA ASP A 55 -20.18 -8.29 -20.96
C ASP A 55 -21.50 -8.82 -20.37
N HIS A 56 -21.52 -9.10 -19.07
CA HIS A 56 -22.71 -9.49 -18.32
C HIS A 56 -23.34 -8.33 -17.52
N GLY A 57 -23.10 -7.08 -17.94
CA GLY A 57 -23.61 -5.87 -17.29
C GLY A 57 -22.60 -5.16 -16.40
N PHE A 58 -23.04 -4.15 -15.65
CA PHE A 58 -22.13 -3.39 -14.79
C PHE A 58 -21.75 -4.21 -13.54
N VAL A 59 -20.48 -4.60 -13.46
CA VAL A 59 -19.92 -5.45 -12.41
C VAL A 59 -18.75 -4.76 -11.70
N ARG A 60 -18.63 -4.90 -10.38
CA ARG A 60 -17.44 -4.40 -9.67
C ARG A 60 -16.17 -4.99 -10.28
N ARG A 61 -15.14 -4.16 -10.47
CA ARG A 61 -13.84 -4.52 -11.09
C ARG A 61 -13.89 -4.76 -12.62
N GLY A 62 -15.04 -4.53 -13.27
CA GLY A 62 -15.23 -4.80 -14.70
C GLY A 62 -14.39 -3.94 -15.66
N LEU A 63 -13.93 -2.75 -15.25
CA LEU A 63 -13.17 -1.88 -16.18
C LEU A 63 -11.83 -2.51 -16.56
N GLY A 64 -11.21 -3.27 -15.65
CA GLY A 64 -9.94 -3.94 -15.91
C GLY A 64 -10.04 -4.90 -17.10
N GLY A 65 -11.03 -5.80 -17.08
CA GLY A 65 -11.31 -6.74 -18.16
C GLY A 65 -11.72 -6.05 -19.45
N ALA A 66 -12.61 -5.05 -19.38
CA ALA A 66 -13.04 -4.30 -20.56
C ALA A 66 -11.86 -3.62 -21.31
N LEU A 67 -10.82 -3.19 -20.59
CA LEU A 67 -9.63 -2.56 -21.18
C LEU A 67 -8.67 -3.56 -21.83
N VAL A 68 -8.55 -4.78 -21.29
CA VAL A 68 -7.60 -5.78 -21.78
C VAL A 68 -8.23 -6.76 -22.77
N GLY A 69 -9.55 -6.93 -22.72
CA GLY A 69 -10.32 -7.95 -23.44
C GLY A 69 -9.80 -9.37 -23.19
N ASP A 70 -10.00 -10.26 -24.16
CA ASP A 70 -9.55 -11.66 -24.09
C ASP A 70 -8.03 -11.85 -24.29
N SER A 71 -7.28 -10.76 -24.38
CA SER A 71 -5.85 -10.81 -24.71
C SER A 71 -5.03 -11.24 -23.50
N ALA A 72 -4.61 -12.50 -23.48
CA ALA A 72 -3.67 -13.03 -22.49
C ALA A 72 -2.37 -12.20 -22.41
N THR A 73 -1.94 -11.59 -23.53
CA THR A 73 -0.79 -10.68 -23.56
C THR A 73 -1.09 -9.36 -22.85
N ALA A 74 -2.26 -8.77 -23.08
CA ALA A 74 -2.68 -7.54 -22.39
C ALA A 74 -2.82 -7.78 -20.88
N VAL A 75 -3.40 -8.91 -20.46
CA VAL A 75 -3.48 -9.30 -19.04
C VAL A 75 -2.09 -9.44 -18.43
N ARG A 76 -1.14 -10.11 -19.10
CA ARG A 76 0.25 -10.21 -18.61
C ARG A 76 0.90 -8.84 -18.46
N PHE A 77 0.67 -7.95 -19.42
CA PHE A 77 1.18 -6.58 -19.36
C PHE A 77 0.55 -5.80 -18.20
N ALA A 78 -0.76 -5.90 -18.00
CA ALA A 78 -1.47 -5.24 -16.91
C ALA A 78 -0.97 -5.72 -15.54
N VAL A 79 -0.78 -7.03 -15.35
CA VAL A 79 -0.18 -7.61 -14.14
C VAL A 79 1.26 -7.09 -13.93
N LEU A 80 2.06 -7.01 -14.99
CA LEU A 80 3.42 -6.47 -14.91
C LEU A 80 3.41 -4.99 -14.50
N VAL A 81 2.52 -4.19 -15.09
CA VAL A 81 2.34 -2.76 -14.77
C VAL A 81 1.92 -2.58 -13.31
N SER A 82 1.00 -3.41 -12.80
CA SER A 82 0.59 -3.42 -11.39
C SER A 82 1.71 -3.80 -10.42
N ALA A 83 2.76 -4.49 -10.87
CA ALA A 83 3.94 -4.76 -10.06
C ALA A 83 4.97 -3.61 -10.17
N LEU A 84 5.30 -3.19 -11.39
CA LEU A 84 6.43 -2.29 -11.64
C LEU A 84 6.14 -0.83 -11.29
N LEU A 85 4.94 -0.31 -11.59
CA LEU A 85 4.66 1.11 -11.32
C LEU A 85 4.63 1.44 -9.82
N PRO A 86 4.00 0.65 -8.95
CA PRO A 86 4.04 0.92 -7.50
C PRO A 86 5.47 0.86 -6.93
N VAL A 87 6.28 -0.12 -7.37
CA VAL A 87 7.70 -0.20 -6.97
C VAL A 87 8.47 1.03 -7.45
N ALA A 88 8.28 1.45 -8.70
CA ALA A 88 8.91 2.65 -9.24
C ALA A 88 8.50 3.92 -8.46
N ALA A 89 7.24 4.01 -8.03
CA ALA A 89 6.75 5.11 -7.21
C ALA A 89 7.43 5.15 -5.82
N VAL A 90 7.61 4.00 -5.17
CA VAL A 90 8.36 3.90 -3.91
C VAL A 90 9.83 4.27 -4.11
N VAL A 91 10.48 3.77 -5.17
CA VAL A 91 11.88 4.10 -5.50
C VAL A 91 12.04 5.60 -5.78
N LEU A 92 11.07 6.23 -6.43
CA LEU A 92 11.04 7.68 -6.61
C LEU A 92 11.04 8.41 -5.27
N LEU A 93 10.17 8.03 -4.31
CA LEU A 93 10.15 8.64 -2.98
C LEU A 93 11.48 8.44 -2.24
N ILE A 94 12.04 7.23 -2.29
CA ILE A 94 13.34 6.91 -1.71
C ILE A 94 14.44 7.82 -2.28
N GLU A 95 14.50 8.00 -3.60
CA GLU A 95 15.50 8.88 -4.23
C GLU A 95 15.28 10.35 -3.84
N LEU A 96 14.03 10.81 -3.74
CA LEU A 96 13.73 12.17 -3.28
C LEU A 96 14.20 12.39 -1.84
N LEU A 97 14.05 11.40 -0.96
CA LEU A 97 14.57 11.44 0.41
C LEU A 97 16.10 11.46 0.42
N ILE A 98 16.75 10.54 -0.30
CA ILE A 98 18.21 10.49 -0.38
C ILE A 98 18.80 11.81 -0.89
N ARG A 99 18.15 12.48 -1.86
CA ARG A 99 18.63 13.78 -2.37
C ARG A 99 18.67 14.89 -1.33
N ARG A 100 17.89 14.81 -0.24
CA ARG A 100 17.95 15.78 0.85
C ARG A 100 19.13 15.55 1.78
N MET A 101 19.61 14.31 1.91
CA MET A 101 20.78 13.95 2.72
C MET A 101 20.76 14.51 4.15
N THR A 102 19.61 14.44 4.82
CA THR A 102 19.53 14.69 6.26
C THR A 102 19.49 13.34 6.99
N VAL A 103 19.80 13.34 8.30
CA VAL A 103 19.69 12.11 9.12
C VAL A 103 18.27 11.52 9.02
N PRO A 104 17.17 12.29 9.23
CA PRO A 104 15.81 11.76 9.09
C PRO A 104 15.50 11.18 7.71
N THR A 105 15.88 11.89 6.64
CA THR A 105 15.56 11.45 5.27
C THR A 105 16.34 10.20 4.87
N ALA A 106 17.60 10.07 5.29
CA ALA A 106 18.39 8.86 5.06
C ALA A 106 17.82 7.64 5.79
N PHE A 107 17.48 7.78 7.08
CA PHE A 107 16.88 6.68 7.84
C PHE A 107 15.47 6.32 7.37
N MET A 108 14.69 7.28 6.87
CA MET A 108 13.39 7.01 6.28
C MET A 108 13.51 6.30 4.92
N ALA A 109 14.50 6.69 4.09
CA ALA A 109 14.79 6.00 2.84
C ALA A 109 15.22 4.55 3.08
N MET A 110 16.08 4.30 4.09
CA MET A 110 16.44 2.95 4.51
C MET A 110 15.21 2.15 4.98
N LEU A 111 14.34 2.76 5.79
CA LEU A 111 13.14 2.09 6.29
C LEU A 111 12.18 1.68 5.17
N LEU A 112 11.91 2.57 4.21
CA LEU A 112 11.09 2.22 3.04
C LEU A 112 11.70 1.07 2.23
N ALA A 113 13.03 1.03 2.14
CA ALA A 113 13.75 0.02 1.38
C ALA A 113 13.92 -1.32 2.10
N CYS A 114 13.87 -1.36 3.44
CA CYS A 114 13.97 -2.59 4.22
C CYS A 114 12.65 -3.05 4.85
N SER A 115 11.60 -2.22 4.83
CA SER A 115 10.32 -2.60 5.44
C SER A 115 9.72 -3.79 4.70
N PRO A 116 9.31 -4.84 5.42
CA PRO A 116 8.69 -6.02 4.81
C PRO A 116 7.27 -5.73 4.29
N PHE A 117 6.75 -4.52 4.51
CA PHE A 117 5.44 -4.10 4.03
C PHE A 117 5.45 -3.61 2.58
N VAL A 118 6.61 -3.18 2.07
CA VAL A 118 6.68 -2.31 0.89
C VAL A 118 6.99 -3.10 -0.39
N VAL A 119 8.25 -3.41 -0.68
CA VAL A 119 8.65 -3.81 -2.05
C VAL A 119 8.23 -5.24 -2.36
N ASP A 120 8.46 -6.17 -1.44
CA ASP A 120 8.06 -7.57 -1.61
C ASP A 120 6.57 -7.71 -1.92
N GLN A 121 5.73 -7.04 -1.13
CA GLN A 121 4.27 -7.15 -1.22
C GLN A 121 3.74 -6.57 -2.54
N LEU A 122 4.38 -5.51 -3.05
CA LEU A 122 4.07 -4.96 -4.37
C LEU A 122 4.40 -5.94 -5.49
N VAL A 123 5.53 -6.64 -5.40
CA VAL A 123 5.97 -7.60 -6.44
C VAL A 123 5.29 -8.96 -6.31
N LEU A 124 4.96 -9.40 -5.10
CA LEU A 124 4.32 -10.67 -4.83
C LEU A 124 2.86 -10.66 -5.29
N HIS A 125 2.10 -9.62 -4.90
CA HIS A 125 0.65 -9.60 -5.14
C HIS A 125 0.27 -9.08 -6.53
N ARG A 126 1.01 -8.11 -7.10
CA ARG A 126 0.81 -7.57 -8.47
C ARG A 126 -0.64 -7.22 -8.80
N ARG A 127 -1.37 -6.68 -7.83
CA ARG A 127 -2.83 -6.47 -7.94
C ARG A 127 -3.14 -5.09 -8.48
N PRO A 128 -4.29 -4.93 -9.17
CA PRO A 128 -4.70 -3.62 -9.68
C PRO A 128 -4.88 -2.56 -8.59
N ASP A 129 -5.28 -2.91 -7.36
CA ASP A 129 -5.44 -1.94 -6.27
C ASP A 129 -4.14 -1.22 -5.90
N GLN A 130 -2.98 -1.84 -6.15
CA GLN A 130 -1.66 -1.27 -5.90
C GLN A 130 -1.37 -0.04 -6.77
N LEU A 131 -2.08 0.14 -7.89
CA LEU A 131 -1.99 1.36 -8.69
C LEU A 131 -2.45 2.60 -7.91
N GLY A 132 -3.28 2.43 -6.87
CA GLY A 132 -3.62 3.51 -5.94
C GLY A 132 -2.39 4.08 -5.22
N LEU A 133 -1.36 3.26 -4.95
CA LEU A 133 -0.10 3.71 -4.36
C LEU A 133 0.64 4.70 -5.27
N VAL A 134 0.60 4.46 -6.59
CA VAL A 134 1.21 5.35 -7.58
C VAL A 134 0.55 6.73 -7.48
N VAL A 135 -0.79 6.77 -7.41
CA VAL A 135 -1.53 8.02 -7.24
C VAL A 135 -1.16 8.70 -5.93
N LEU A 136 -1.09 7.96 -4.81
CA LEU A 136 -0.70 8.51 -3.51
C LEU A 136 0.69 9.17 -3.55
N VAL A 137 1.68 8.52 -4.17
CA VAL A 137 3.03 9.08 -4.34
C VAL A 137 2.99 10.32 -5.24
N LEU A 138 2.24 10.30 -6.34
CA LEU A 138 2.11 11.45 -7.24
C LEU A 138 1.43 12.65 -6.54
N VAL A 139 0.45 12.41 -5.66
CA VAL A 139 -0.14 13.44 -4.79
C VAL A 139 0.95 14.03 -3.90
N GLY A 140 1.78 13.21 -3.27
CA GLY A 140 2.92 13.67 -2.48
C GLY A 140 3.91 14.53 -3.27
N VAL A 141 4.32 14.06 -4.45
CA VAL A 141 5.19 14.82 -5.36
C VAL A 141 4.54 16.16 -5.74
N ALA A 142 3.24 16.17 -6.05
CA ALA A 142 2.52 17.41 -6.38
C ALA A 142 2.52 18.39 -5.20
N CYS A 143 2.18 17.92 -3.99
CA CYS A 143 2.20 18.73 -2.77
C CYS A 143 3.56 19.39 -2.51
N VAL A 144 4.66 18.65 -2.73
CA VAL A 144 6.01 19.17 -2.47
C VAL A 144 6.52 20.09 -3.60
N TYR A 145 6.30 19.72 -4.86
CA TYR A 145 7.03 20.32 -5.99
C TYR A 145 6.18 21.17 -6.93
N THR A 146 4.85 21.16 -6.82
CA THR A 146 3.95 21.91 -7.70
C THR A 146 3.29 23.08 -6.99
N ARG A 147 3.23 24.24 -7.67
CA ARG A 147 2.45 25.41 -7.20
C ARG A 147 0.97 25.36 -7.61
N ARG A 148 0.64 24.62 -8.67
CA ARG A 148 -0.71 24.49 -9.26
C ARG A 148 -1.44 23.24 -8.71
N LEU A 149 -1.67 23.19 -7.41
CA LEU A 149 -2.21 21.99 -6.76
C LEU A 149 -3.63 21.63 -7.21
N VAL A 150 -4.53 22.61 -7.35
CA VAL A 150 -5.94 22.36 -7.70
C VAL A 150 -6.12 21.53 -8.98
N PRO A 151 -5.59 21.93 -10.15
CA PRO A 151 -5.78 21.14 -11.38
C PRO A 151 -5.05 19.79 -11.33
N VAL A 152 -3.88 19.71 -10.68
CA VAL A 152 -3.10 18.46 -10.60
C VAL A 152 -3.80 17.45 -9.70
N LEU A 153 -4.23 17.86 -8.51
CA LEU A 153 -4.94 16.98 -7.58
C LEU A 153 -6.33 16.60 -8.08
N GLY A 154 -7.03 17.51 -8.79
CA GLY A 154 -8.28 17.17 -9.47
C GLY A 154 -8.08 16.10 -10.55
N ALA A 155 -7.04 16.22 -11.38
CA ALA A 155 -6.72 15.21 -12.39
C ALA A 155 -6.34 13.86 -11.75
N LEU A 156 -5.52 13.87 -10.70
CA LEU A 156 -5.17 12.66 -9.94
C LEU A 156 -6.40 12.03 -9.27
N GLY A 157 -7.36 12.83 -8.81
CA GLY A 157 -8.62 12.32 -8.27
C GLY A 157 -9.50 11.65 -9.31
N ILE A 158 -9.52 12.17 -10.55
CA ILE A 158 -10.17 11.50 -11.69
C ILE A 158 -9.48 10.17 -12.01
N VAL A 159 -8.14 10.15 -12.06
CA VAL A 159 -7.37 8.90 -12.26
C VAL A 159 -7.70 7.88 -11.18
N LEU A 160 -7.76 8.30 -9.92
CA LEU A 160 -8.15 7.43 -8.81
C LEU A 160 -9.59 6.90 -8.97
N ALA A 161 -10.52 7.72 -9.46
CA ALA A 161 -11.89 7.29 -9.73
C ALA A 161 -11.96 6.23 -10.84
N VAL A 162 -11.15 6.37 -11.90
CA VAL A 162 -11.02 5.33 -12.94
C VAL A 162 -10.45 4.04 -12.34
N LEU A 163 -9.42 4.15 -11.49
CA LEU A 163 -8.85 2.99 -10.81
C LEU A 163 -9.85 2.28 -9.89
N VAL A 164 -10.81 2.99 -9.30
CA VAL A 164 -11.89 2.36 -8.50
C VAL A 164 -12.75 1.41 -9.34
N PHE A 165 -13.00 1.72 -10.62
CA PHE A 165 -13.73 0.81 -11.51
C PHE A 165 -12.90 -0.42 -11.91
N VAL A 166 -11.56 -0.33 -11.86
CA VAL A 166 -10.66 -1.48 -12.02
C VAL A 166 -10.60 -2.29 -10.72
N HIS A 167 -10.44 -1.62 -9.58
CA HIS A 167 -10.47 -2.23 -8.26
C HIS A 167 -10.81 -1.19 -7.19
N GLU A 168 -11.93 -1.36 -6.50
CA GLU A 168 -12.46 -0.42 -5.51
C GLU A 168 -11.52 -0.20 -4.31
N GLY A 169 -10.73 -1.23 -3.98
CA GLY A 169 -9.65 -1.17 -3.00
C GLY A 169 -8.60 -0.08 -3.24
N ALA A 170 -8.41 0.41 -4.48
CA ALA A 170 -7.44 1.48 -4.76
C ALA A 170 -7.69 2.74 -3.92
N LEU A 171 -8.97 3.11 -3.73
CA LEU A 171 -9.34 4.22 -2.84
C LEU A 171 -9.14 3.84 -1.38
N LEU A 172 -9.67 2.69 -0.95
CA LEU A 172 -9.71 2.28 0.46
C LEU A 172 -8.32 2.07 1.06
N PHE A 173 -7.38 1.56 0.25
CA PHE A 173 -6.05 1.16 0.70
C PHE A 173 -5.03 2.30 0.61
N PHE A 174 -5.10 3.10 -0.45
CA PHE A 174 -4.11 4.14 -0.75
C PHE A 174 -4.73 5.52 -0.88
N GLY A 175 -5.86 5.64 -1.58
CA GLY A 175 -6.49 6.92 -1.85
C GLY A 175 -6.87 7.73 -0.60
N VAL A 176 -7.42 7.09 0.43
CA VAL A 176 -7.79 7.77 1.69
C VAL A 176 -6.59 8.38 2.42
N PHE A 177 -5.38 7.84 2.21
CA PHE A 177 -4.15 8.38 2.78
C PHE A 177 -3.66 9.64 2.08
N ALA A 178 -4.23 10.02 0.93
CA ALA A 178 -3.98 11.32 0.32
C ALA A 178 -4.43 12.47 1.22
N VAL A 179 -5.46 12.25 2.06
CA VAL A 179 -5.96 13.27 2.99
C VAL A 179 -4.90 13.64 4.02
N PRO A 180 -4.43 12.74 4.91
CA PRO A 180 -3.36 13.11 5.85
C PRO A 180 -2.08 13.55 5.13
N LEU A 181 -1.77 13.00 3.95
CA LEU A 181 -0.63 13.45 3.14
C LEU A 181 -0.71 14.94 2.78
N ILE A 182 -1.87 15.40 2.30
CA ILE A 182 -2.08 16.81 1.93
C ILE A 182 -1.89 17.72 3.16
N PHE A 183 -2.39 17.30 4.32
CA PHE A 183 -2.25 18.05 5.57
C PHE A 183 -0.80 18.17 6.02
N VAL A 184 0.01 17.11 5.91
CA VAL A 184 1.42 17.16 6.34
C VAL A 184 2.36 17.75 5.31
N ALA A 185 2.04 17.62 4.03
CA ALA A 185 2.92 18.01 2.92
C ALA A 185 2.65 19.41 2.38
N THR A 186 1.61 20.11 2.86
CA THR A 186 1.28 21.46 2.42
C THR A 186 1.15 22.42 3.59
N ASP A 187 1.72 23.61 3.45
CA ASP A 187 1.51 24.73 4.37
C ASP A 187 0.41 25.63 3.81
N ARG A 188 -0.84 25.29 4.14
CA ARG A 188 -2.06 25.89 3.59
C ARG A 188 -3.09 26.05 4.68
N THR A 189 -4.06 26.93 4.43
CA THR A 189 -5.20 27.04 5.35
C THR A 189 -5.99 25.74 5.40
N LEU A 190 -6.61 25.45 6.54
CA LEU A 190 -7.46 24.27 6.72
C LEU A 190 -8.53 24.14 5.61
N ALA A 191 -9.18 25.24 5.25
CA ALA A 191 -10.22 25.24 4.21
C ALA A 191 -9.66 24.83 2.84
N GLU A 192 -8.45 25.28 2.51
CA GLU A 192 -7.76 24.87 1.29
C GLU A 192 -7.36 23.39 1.35
N GLN A 193 -6.82 22.90 2.47
CA GLN A 193 -6.44 21.49 2.63
C GLN A 193 -7.65 20.56 2.50
N VAL A 194 -8.80 20.93 3.11
CA VAL A 194 -10.07 20.22 2.95
C VAL A 194 -10.51 20.23 1.49
N ARG A 195 -10.47 21.38 0.81
CA ARG A 195 -10.82 21.48 -0.61
C ARG A 195 -9.92 20.58 -1.48
N LEU A 196 -8.60 20.62 -1.26
CA LEU A 196 -7.64 19.78 -1.99
C LEU A 196 -7.88 18.30 -1.73
N SER A 197 -8.21 17.93 -0.49
CA SER A 197 -8.59 16.57 -0.11
C SER A 197 -9.83 16.12 -0.86
N VAL A 198 -10.91 16.92 -0.85
CA VAL A 198 -12.16 16.63 -1.58
C VAL A 198 -11.92 16.51 -3.09
N LEU A 199 -11.09 17.38 -3.68
CA LEU A 199 -10.72 17.26 -5.11
C LEU A 199 -9.99 15.95 -5.42
N THR A 200 -9.17 15.46 -4.48
CA THR A 200 -8.35 14.26 -4.67
C THR A 200 -9.16 12.98 -4.47
N ILE A 201 -9.98 12.90 -3.42
CA ILE A 201 -10.69 11.65 -3.08
C ILE A 201 -12.18 11.67 -3.44
N GLY A 202 -12.78 12.83 -3.67
CA GLY A 202 -14.21 12.99 -3.93
C GLY A 202 -14.69 12.22 -5.17
N PRO A 203 -14.06 12.39 -6.35
CA PRO A 203 -14.43 11.64 -7.55
C PRO A 203 -14.36 10.12 -7.35
N ALA A 204 -13.30 9.64 -6.68
CA ALA A 204 -13.13 8.23 -6.36
C ALA A 204 -14.16 7.73 -5.33
N GLY A 205 -14.51 8.54 -4.34
CA GLY A 205 -15.57 8.24 -3.39
C GLY A 205 -16.93 8.06 -4.07
N LEU A 206 -17.27 8.94 -5.03
CA LEU A 206 -18.46 8.78 -5.86
C LEU A 206 -18.40 7.50 -6.70
N ALA A 207 -17.26 7.19 -7.30
CA ALA A 207 -17.07 5.93 -8.04
C ALA A 207 -17.27 4.70 -7.13
N VAL A 208 -16.77 4.73 -5.89
CA VAL A 208 -17.00 3.64 -4.92
C VAL A 208 -18.48 3.49 -4.60
N LEU A 209 -19.23 4.59 -4.43
CA LEU A 209 -20.68 4.52 -4.23
C LEU A 209 -21.38 3.90 -5.45
N VAL A 210 -20.97 4.25 -6.68
CA VAL A 210 -21.51 3.64 -7.90
C VAL A 210 -21.22 2.14 -7.93
N VAL A 211 -19.98 1.73 -7.69
CA VAL A 211 -19.59 0.31 -7.64
C VAL A 211 -20.35 -0.43 -6.54
N PHE A 212 -20.54 0.18 -5.37
CA PHE A 212 -21.24 -0.43 -4.25
C PHE A 212 -22.73 -0.65 -4.53
N PHE A 213 -23.43 0.34 -5.10
CA PHE A 213 -24.86 0.24 -5.34
C PHE A 213 -25.23 -0.51 -6.63
N PHE A 214 -24.36 -0.49 -7.64
CA PHE A 214 -24.68 -1.04 -8.97
C PHE A 214 -23.81 -2.23 -9.37
N GLY A 215 -22.63 -2.42 -8.77
CA GLY A 215 -21.65 -3.42 -9.20
C GLY A 215 -21.79 -4.80 -8.54
N GLY A 216 -22.91 -5.06 -7.86
CA GLY A 216 -23.22 -6.36 -7.27
C GLY A 216 -23.50 -7.40 -8.34
N VAL A 217 -23.12 -8.66 -8.06
CA VAL A 217 -23.24 -9.77 -9.01
C VAL A 217 -23.88 -10.95 -8.31
N ASP A 218 -24.76 -11.66 -8.99
CA ASP A 218 -25.28 -12.94 -8.49
C ASP A 218 -24.33 -14.10 -8.79
N VAL A 219 -24.64 -15.27 -8.22
CA VAL A 219 -23.81 -16.47 -8.37
C VAL A 219 -23.75 -16.94 -9.84
N GLU A 220 -24.84 -16.76 -10.59
CA GLU A 220 -24.95 -17.19 -12.00
C GLU A 220 -24.04 -16.37 -12.90
N THR A 221 -24.09 -15.04 -12.78
CA THR A 221 -23.23 -14.12 -13.53
C THR A 221 -21.76 -14.31 -13.16
N SER A 222 -21.46 -14.56 -11.89
CA SER A 222 -20.10 -14.88 -11.45
C SER A 222 -19.57 -16.19 -12.08
N ALA A 223 -20.42 -17.22 -12.17
CA ALA A 223 -20.08 -18.47 -12.82
C ALA A 223 -19.83 -18.31 -14.32
N ALA A 224 -20.67 -17.50 -15.00
CA ALA A 224 -20.51 -17.19 -16.43
C ALA A 224 -19.17 -16.48 -16.69
N LEU A 225 -18.87 -15.40 -15.95
CA LEU A 225 -17.59 -14.69 -16.04
C LEU A 225 -16.38 -15.61 -15.83
N ARG A 226 -16.49 -16.56 -14.88
CA ARG A 226 -15.42 -17.55 -14.66
C ARG A 226 -15.25 -18.50 -15.84
N ALA A 227 -16.35 -18.95 -16.44
CA ALA A 227 -16.32 -19.83 -17.60
C ALA A 227 -15.67 -19.13 -18.80
N ASP A 228 -16.04 -17.87 -19.06
CA ASP A 228 -15.50 -17.05 -20.15
C ASP A 228 -13.99 -16.82 -19.99
N ALA A 229 -13.53 -16.56 -18.77
CA ALA A 229 -12.11 -16.36 -18.49
C ALA A 229 -11.24 -17.61 -18.74
N ALA A 230 -11.84 -18.81 -18.73
CA ALA A 230 -11.17 -20.10 -18.92
C ALA A 230 -9.90 -20.30 -18.04
N ILE A 231 -9.91 -19.78 -16.80
CA ILE A 231 -8.79 -19.88 -15.85
C ILE A 231 -9.01 -21.03 -14.86
N ASN A 232 -8.05 -21.94 -14.79
CA ASN A 232 -8.05 -23.01 -13.81
C ASN A 232 -7.61 -22.53 -12.41
N GLY A 233 -8.19 -23.14 -11.38
CA GLY A 233 -7.81 -22.95 -9.98
C GLY A 233 -8.53 -21.79 -9.27
N PRO A 234 -8.00 -21.35 -8.10
CA PRO A 234 -8.61 -20.27 -7.33
C PRO A 234 -8.62 -18.95 -8.10
N THR A 235 -9.77 -18.29 -8.15
CA THR A 235 -9.97 -17.00 -8.87
C THR A 235 -10.74 -16.00 -8.02
N VAL A 236 -10.76 -14.75 -8.46
CA VAL A 236 -11.53 -13.66 -7.85
C VAL A 236 -13.04 -13.83 -8.03
N PHE A 237 -13.49 -14.55 -9.07
CA PHE A 237 -14.91 -14.69 -9.42
C PHE A 237 -15.75 -15.19 -8.24
N ARG A 238 -15.25 -16.16 -7.47
CA ARG A 238 -15.96 -16.67 -6.28
C ARG A 238 -16.33 -15.57 -5.27
N PHE A 239 -15.52 -14.52 -5.19
CA PHE A 239 -15.74 -13.41 -4.26
C PHE A 239 -16.59 -12.27 -4.87
N LEU A 240 -16.96 -12.35 -6.16
CA LEU A 240 -17.76 -11.30 -6.80
C LEU A 240 -19.20 -11.28 -6.32
N ALA A 241 -19.75 -12.43 -5.94
CA ALA A 241 -21.09 -12.57 -5.40
C ALA A 241 -21.15 -12.46 -3.86
N ASP A 242 -20.00 -12.44 -3.18
CA ASP A 242 -19.95 -12.36 -1.72
C ASP A 242 -20.57 -11.05 -1.22
N ASP A 243 -21.50 -11.20 -0.27
CA ASP A 243 -21.95 -10.14 0.60
C ASP A 243 -21.07 -10.05 1.87
N ILE A 244 -21.44 -9.15 2.78
CA ILE A 244 -20.70 -8.95 4.04
C ILE A 244 -20.79 -10.19 4.94
N ALA A 245 -21.95 -10.86 4.98
CA ALA A 245 -22.13 -12.06 5.81
C ALA A 245 -21.24 -13.22 5.33
N THR A 246 -21.22 -13.48 4.03
CA THR A 246 -20.34 -14.48 3.39
C THR A 246 -18.86 -14.14 3.65
N SER A 247 -18.50 -12.86 3.59
CA SER A 247 -17.15 -12.40 3.93
C SER A 247 -16.77 -12.69 5.39
N TRP A 248 -17.72 -12.62 6.32
CA TRP A 248 -17.50 -12.97 7.72
C TRP A 248 -17.32 -14.47 7.92
N ASP A 249 -18.11 -15.29 7.23
CA ASP A 249 -17.95 -16.76 7.27
C ASP A 249 -16.57 -17.17 6.74
N HIS A 250 -16.13 -16.51 5.66
CA HIS A 250 -14.78 -16.62 5.12
C HIS A 250 -13.70 -16.28 6.16
N ILE A 251 -13.83 -15.18 6.90
CA ILE A 251 -12.90 -14.82 7.99
C ILE A 251 -12.92 -15.87 9.11
N ALA A 252 -14.10 -16.31 9.53
CA ALA A 252 -14.26 -17.29 10.60
C ALA A 252 -13.58 -18.63 10.23
N SER A 253 -13.67 -19.01 8.95
CA SER A 253 -13.08 -20.26 8.43
C SER A 253 -11.55 -20.30 8.45
N VAL A 254 -10.87 -19.14 8.52
CA VAL A 254 -9.40 -19.06 8.64
C VAL A 254 -8.93 -19.64 9.98
N GLY A 255 -9.72 -19.46 11.04
CA GLY A 255 -9.38 -19.87 12.40
C GLY A 255 -8.79 -18.74 13.26
N LEU A 256 -9.19 -18.70 14.53
CA LEU A 256 -8.74 -17.69 15.50
C LEU A 256 -7.23 -17.74 15.73
N ASP A 257 -6.64 -18.93 15.74
CA ASP A 257 -5.21 -19.17 15.92
C ASP A 257 -4.36 -18.47 14.84
N LYS A 258 -4.76 -18.61 13.58
CA LYS A 258 -4.09 -17.95 12.46
C LYS A 258 -4.26 -16.44 12.55
N HIS A 259 -5.45 -15.92 12.84
CA HIS A 259 -5.66 -14.48 13.01
C HIS A 259 -4.84 -13.89 14.16
N LEU A 260 -4.75 -14.59 15.30
CA LEU A 260 -3.90 -14.17 16.43
C LEU A 260 -2.43 -14.13 16.06
N MET A 261 -1.94 -15.11 15.29
CA MET A 261 -0.58 -15.09 14.76
C MET A 261 -0.36 -13.90 13.81
N GLN A 262 -1.29 -13.64 12.89
CA GLN A 262 -1.22 -12.49 11.98
C GLN A 262 -1.22 -11.15 12.73
N LEU A 263 -2.09 -10.99 13.73
CA LEU A 263 -2.08 -9.83 14.62
C LEU A 263 -0.75 -9.66 15.35
N THR A 264 -0.19 -10.76 15.85
CA THR A 264 1.06 -10.75 16.60
C THR A 264 2.21 -10.32 15.69
N VAL A 265 2.37 -10.96 14.53
CA VAL A 265 3.43 -10.64 13.57
C VAL A 265 3.26 -9.22 13.02
N GLY A 266 2.06 -8.87 12.56
CA GLY A 266 1.75 -7.53 12.05
C GLY A 266 1.96 -6.43 13.08
N GLY A 267 1.51 -6.66 14.32
CA GLY A 267 1.71 -5.75 15.44
C GLY A 267 3.17 -5.55 15.82
N VAL A 268 3.97 -6.63 15.86
CA VAL A 268 5.43 -6.56 16.09
C VAL A 268 6.12 -5.77 14.98
N LEU A 269 5.75 -5.99 13.72
CA LEU A 269 6.33 -5.27 12.58
C LEU A 269 5.96 -3.78 12.58
N ILE A 270 4.72 -3.43 12.94
CA ILE A 270 4.33 -2.02 13.15
C ILE A 270 5.16 -1.41 14.28
N ALA A 271 5.28 -2.09 15.42
CA ALA A 271 6.04 -1.59 16.56
C ALA A 271 7.51 -1.38 16.20
N ALA A 272 8.14 -2.31 15.47
CA ALA A 272 9.52 -2.18 15.01
C ALA A 272 9.71 -0.95 14.12
N GLN A 273 8.79 -0.69 13.18
CA GLN A 273 8.86 0.48 12.30
C GLN A 273 8.57 1.79 13.04
N ALA A 274 7.62 1.80 13.97
CA ALA A 274 7.35 2.94 14.83
C ALA A 274 8.56 3.27 15.72
N LEU A 275 9.24 2.26 16.25
CA LEU A 275 10.50 2.42 17.00
C LEU A 275 11.62 2.95 16.11
N TRP A 276 11.78 2.44 14.88
CA TRP A 276 12.73 2.96 13.89
C TRP A 276 12.50 4.46 13.65
N ILE A 277 11.25 4.84 13.34
CA ILE A 277 10.88 6.23 13.09
C ILE A 277 11.20 7.09 14.31
N ARG A 278 10.74 6.68 15.50
CA ARG A 278 10.97 7.43 16.74
C ARG A 278 12.45 7.62 17.05
N GLN A 279 13.28 6.58 16.87
CA GLN A 279 14.68 6.60 17.29
C GLN A 279 15.60 7.29 16.29
N TRP A 280 15.36 7.11 14.99
CA TRP A 280 16.34 7.46 13.95
C TRP A 280 15.82 8.45 12.91
N VAL A 281 14.50 8.54 12.72
CA VAL A 281 13.88 9.57 11.87
C VAL A 281 13.56 10.82 12.69
N GLY A 282 13.20 10.66 13.96
CA GLY A 282 12.84 11.77 14.86
C GLY A 282 11.34 12.08 14.85
N ARG A 283 10.96 13.10 15.61
CA ARG A 283 9.56 13.50 15.85
C ARG A 283 9.16 14.83 15.23
N GLU A 284 10.09 15.50 14.55
CA GLU A 284 9.85 16.84 13.99
C GLU A 284 8.72 16.82 12.95
N TRP A 285 8.54 15.72 12.24
CA TRP A 285 7.42 15.52 11.32
C TRP A 285 6.05 15.47 12.02
N GLU A 286 5.99 15.15 13.32
CA GLU A 286 4.75 15.13 14.10
C GLU A 286 4.19 16.55 14.31
N VAL A 287 5.04 17.59 14.34
CA VAL A 287 4.64 18.98 14.66
C VAL A 287 3.55 19.48 13.71
N ARG A 288 3.68 19.19 12.41
CA ARG A 288 2.68 19.59 11.39
C ARG A 288 1.33 18.91 11.57
N THR A 289 1.30 17.73 12.19
CA THR A 289 0.04 17.04 12.52
C THR A 289 -0.62 17.62 13.79
N THR A 290 0.18 18.24 14.66
CA THR A 290 -0.30 18.78 15.93
C THR A 290 -0.86 20.20 15.83
N ASP A 291 -0.63 20.93 14.75
CA ASP A 291 -1.23 22.27 14.60
C ASP A 291 -2.71 22.23 14.19
N VAL A 292 -3.24 21.03 13.95
CA VAL A 292 -4.63 20.79 13.57
C VAL A 292 -5.53 20.71 14.82
N THR A 293 -6.72 21.31 14.76
CA THR A 293 -7.67 21.27 15.87
C THR A 293 -8.10 19.83 16.21
N PRO A 294 -8.48 19.54 17.47
CA PRO A 294 -8.86 18.18 17.88
C PRO A 294 -9.96 17.54 17.02
N LEU A 295 -10.94 18.34 16.59
CA LEU A 295 -12.03 17.88 15.72
C LEU A 295 -11.51 17.34 14.37
N TRP A 296 -10.57 18.05 13.75
CA TRP A 296 -10.01 17.63 12.47
C TRP A 296 -9.06 16.45 12.61
N ARG A 297 -8.32 16.36 13.73
CA ARG A 297 -7.57 15.14 14.03
C ARG A 297 -8.51 13.94 14.18
N ALA A 298 -9.64 14.09 14.86
CA ALA A 298 -10.65 13.05 14.94
C ALA A 298 -11.21 12.72 13.54
N GLY A 299 -11.47 13.73 12.70
CA GLY A 299 -11.87 13.54 11.31
C GLY A 299 -10.86 12.75 10.47
N LEU A 300 -9.56 13.03 10.59
CA LEU A 300 -8.48 12.27 9.93
C LEU A 300 -8.41 10.83 10.44
N VAL A 301 -8.50 10.64 11.76
CA VAL A 301 -8.53 9.31 12.38
C VAL A 301 -9.73 8.50 11.89
N VAL A 302 -10.91 9.10 11.79
CA VAL A 302 -12.11 8.44 11.25
C VAL A 302 -11.93 8.13 9.76
N CYS A 303 -11.45 9.11 8.98
CA CYS A 303 -11.27 8.99 7.53
C CYS A 303 -10.34 7.84 7.14
N VAL A 304 -9.26 7.63 7.90
CA VAL A 304 -8.29 6.55 7.66
C VAL A 304 -8.63 5.28 8.44
N GLY A 305 -9.03 5.42 9.70
CA GLY A 305 -9.29 4.31 10.61
C GLY A 305 -10.51 3.48 10.23
N VAL A 306 -11.60 4.10 9.75
CA VAL A 306 -12.79 3.35 9.35
C VAL A 306 -12.50 2.41 8.17
N PRO A 307 -11.88 2.86 7.06
CA PRO A 307 -11.46 1.95 5.98
C PRO A 307 -10.54 0.81 6.44
N ILE A 308 -9.59 1.09 7.34
CA ILE A 308 -8.71 0.07 7.92
C ILE A 308 -9.54 -0.98 8.66
N LEU A 309 -10.33 -0.55 9.65
CA LEU A 309 -11.15 -1.45 10.47
C LEU A 309 -12.13 -2.25 9.61
N PHE A 310 -12.77 -1.61 8.63
CA PHE A 310 -13.66 -2.28 7.69
C PHE A 310 -12.93 -3.36 6.89
N THR A 311 -11.73 -3.08 6.39
CA THR A 311 -10.93 -4.02 5.61
C THR A 311 -10.49 -5.23 6.45
N PHE A 312 -10.06 -5.01 7.70
CA PHE A 312 -9.74 -6.10 8.63
C PHE A 312 -11.00 -6.91 9.01
N ALA A 313 -12.15 -6.25 9.17
CA ALA A 313 -13.41 -6.89 9.49
C ALA A 313 -14.06 -7.67 8.33
N THR A 314 -13.61 -7.45 7.09
CA THR A 314 -14.21 -8.06 5.88
C THR A 314 -13.23 -8.85 5.01
N GLY A 315 -11.92 -8.79 5.28
CA GLY A 315 -10.91 -9.54 4.54
C GLY A 315 -10.22 -10.62 5.38
N MET A 316 -9.95 -11.77 4.75
CA MET A 316 -9.29 -12.93 5.39
C MET A 316 -7.78 -12.80 5.61
N ASP A 317 -7.11 -11.93 4.85
CA ASP A 317 -5.66 -11.87 4.73
C ASP A 317 -5.12 -10.64 5.46
N TRP A 318 -5.00 -10.74 6.79
CA TRP A 318 -4.63 -9.63 7.65
C TRP A 318 -3.16 -9.24 7.50
N MET A 319 -2.27 -10.19 7.19
CA MET A 319 -0.86 -9.87 6.88
C MET A 319 -0.72 -8.96 5.66
N ARG A 320 -1.51 -9.22 4.61
CA ARG A 320 -1.58 -8.30 3.47
C ARG A 320 -2.07 -6.92 3.90
N TRP A 321 -3.11 -6.85 4.73
CA TRP A 321 -3.65 -5.56 5.18
C TRP A 321 -2.67 -4.76 6.03
N PHE A 322 -1.93 -5.42 6.93
CA PHE A 322 -0.82 -4.79 7.63
C PHE A 322 0.21 -4.19 6.67
N SER A 323 0.56 -4.92 5.61
CA SER A 323 1.52 -4.47 4.61
C SER A 323 1.02 -3.29 3.78
N VAL A 324 -0.22 -3.38 3.32
CA VAL A 324 -0.87 -2.35 2.50
C VAL A 324 -1.01 -1.04 3.29
N PHE A 325 -1.62 -1.08 4.48
CA PHE A 325 -1.80 0.11 5.30
C PHE A 325 -0.49 0.62 5.90
N GLY A 326 0.42 -0.29 6.27
CA GLY A 326 1.77 0.07 6.70
C GLY A 326 2.53 0.83 5.62
N THR A 327 2.48 0.36 4.37
CA THR A 327 3.08 1.06 3.22
C THR A 327 2.47 2.45 3.03
N SER A 328 1.15 2.57 3.07
CA SER A 328 0.48 3.87 2.96
C SER A 328 0.92 4.85 4.06
N VAL A 329 1.02 4.39 5.31
CA VAL A 329 1.53 5.20 6.43
C VAL A 329 2.99 5.61 6.20
N LEU A 330 3.87 4.68 5.81
CA LEU A 330 5.27 4.99 5.54
C LEU A 330 5.43 6.01 4.40
N VAL A 331 4.59 5.96 3.36
CA VAL A 331 4.62 6.97 2.29
C VAL A 331 4.23 8.34 2.82
N VAL A 332 3.17 8.43 3.64
CA VAL A 332 2.75 9.69 4.28
C VAL A 332 3.87 10.27 5.16
N VAL A 333 4.46 9.43 6.03
CA VAL A 333 5.59 9.84 6.89
C VAL A 333 6.80 10.24 6.05
N GLY A 334 7.09 9.51 4.98
CA GLY A 334 8.16 9.81 4.04
C GLY A 334 8.03 11.21 3.44
N PHE A 335 6.85 11.59 2.97
CA PHE A 335 6.61 12.95 2.47
C PHE A 335 6.64 14.01 3.58
N ALA A 336 6.13 13.72 4.78
CA ALA A 336 6.22 14.64 5.90
C ALA A 336 7.70 14.96 6.25
N VAL A 337 8.54 13.93 6.35
CA VAL A 337 9.99 14.04 6.59
C VAL A 337 10.68 14.78 5.45
N LEU A 338 10.30 14.50 4.20
CA LEU A 338 10.86 15.16 3.01
C LEU A 338 10.58 16.68 3.01
N VAL A 339 9.38 17.09 3.43
CA VAL A 339 9.03 18.51 3.52
C VAL A 339 9.76 19.17 4.67
N GLN A 340 9.83 18.54 5.85
CA GLN A 340 10.57 19.10 6.99
C GLN A 340 12.05 19.35 6.65
N ALA A 341 12.69 18.36 6.02
CA ALA A 341 14.09 18.46 5.61
C ALA A 341 14.35 19.56 4.57
N ARG A 342 13.33 20.05 3.87
CA ARG A 342 13.45 21.17 2.92
C ARG A 342 13.56 22.51 3.64
N ASP A 343 12.92 22.64 4.80
CA ASP A 343 12.76 23.92 5.49
C ASP A 343 13.92 24.17 6.47
N ASP A 344 14.44 23.11 7.11
CA ASP A 344 15.29 23.28 8.30
C ASP A 344 16.77 22.94 8.14
N SER A 345 17.21 22.29 7.05
CA SER A 345 18.52 21.64 7.02
C SER A 345 19.32 21.83 5.74
N GLN A 346 20.61 22.17 5.91
CA GLN A 346 21.58 22.00 4.83
C GLN A 346 21.87 20.50 4.64
N PRO A 347 22.02 20.03 3.38
CA PRO A 347 22.37 18.64 3.10
C PRO A 347 23.68 18.26 3.78
N LEU A 348 23.72 17.08 4.43
CA LEU A 348 24.95 16.57 5.01
C LEU A 348 25.84 15.93 3.92
N PRO A 349 27.17 16.07 4.00
CA PRO A 349 28.07 15.36 3.09
C PRO A 349 28.02 13.84 3.30
N ALA A 350 27.74 13.39 4.53
CA ALA A 350 27.54 11.98 4.87
C ALA A 350 26.68 11.85 6.13
N VAL A 351 25.98 10.71 6.25
CA VAL A 351 25.16 10.36 7.43
C VAL A 351 25.85 9.24 8.22
N PRO A 352 26.07 9.40 9.53
CA PRO A 352 26.63 8.32 10.35
C PRO A 352 25.58 7.23 10.59
N VAL A 353 25.93 5.98 10.28
CA VAL A 353 25.10 4.79 10.45
C VAL A 353 25.83 3.81 11.37
N ARG A 354 25.18 3.43 12.47
CA ARG A 354 25.69 2.46 13.44
C ARG A 354 25.49 1.04 12.92
N LEU A 355 26.38 0.13 13.31
CA LEU A 355 26.29 -1.28 12.92
C LEU A 355 24.92 -1.90 13.22
N ILE A 356 24.34 -1.60 14.39
CA ILE A 356 23.02 -2.11 14.77
C ILE A 356 21.91 -1.70 13.80
N GLN A 357 21.98 -0.49 13.22
CA GLN A 357 20.99 -0.01 12.24
C GLN A 357 21.10 -0.77 10.92
N LEU A 358 22.33 -1.10 10.49
CA LEU A 358 22.57 -1.92 9.30
C LEU A 358 22.04 -3.34 9.51
N VAL A 359 22.32 -3.95 10.67
CA VAL A 359 21.81 -5.28 11.02
C VAL A 359 20.30 -5.29 11.06
N CYS A 360 19.67 -4.30 11.71
CA CYS A 360 18.21 -4.17 11.73
C CYS A 360 17.62 -4.02 10.32
N ALA A 361 18.22 -3.20 9.44
CA ALA A 361 17.75 -3.04 8.07
C ALA A 361 17.86 -4.34 7.27
N LEU A 362 19.00 -5.04 7.35
CA LEU A 362 19.18 -6.32 6.66
C LEU A 362 18.22 -7.39 7.19
N TYR A 363 18.02 -7.44 8.52
CA TYR A 363 17.07 -8.35 9.13
C TYR A 363 15.64 -8.10 8.63
N LEU A 364 15.16 -6.85 8.69
CA LEU A 364 13.82 -6.49 8.20
C LEU A 364 13.63 -6.83 6.72
N ALA A 365 14.63 -6.54 5.88
CA ALA A 365 14.57 -6.89 4.45
C ALA A 365 14.51 -8.41 4.23
N SER A 366 15.18 -9.19 5.08
CA SER A 366 15.20 -10.65 4.99
C SER A 366 13.92 -11.35 5.47
N LEU A 367 13.00 -10.63 6.13
CA LEU A 367 11.71 -11.19 6.56
C LEU A 367 10.72 -11.37 5.39
N THR A 368 11.15 -11.13 4.15
CA THR A 368 10.31 -11.18 2.95
C THR A 368 10.51 -12.49 2.17
N PRO A 369 9.44 -13.08 1.59
CA PRO A 369 8.04 -12.66 1.71
C PRO A 369 7.44 -12.97 3.08
N LEU A 370 6.54 -12.10 3.55
CA LEU A 370 5.77 -12.40 4.76
C LEU A 370 4.85 -13.61 4.49
N PRO A 371 4.70 -14.52 5.46
CA PRO A 371 3.89 -15.72 5.26
C PRO A 371 2.44 -15.33 4.95
N GLU A 372 1.95 -15.79 3.79
CA GLU A 372 0.53 -15.75 3.47
C GLU A 372 -0.16 -16.91 4.20
N PHE A 373 -1.15 -16.59 5.02
CA PHE A 373 -1.99 -17.60 5.65
C PHE A 373 -3.20 -17.82 4.75
N GLU A 374 -2.99 -18.52 3.65
CA GLU A 374 -4.12 -18.96 2.83
C GLU A 374 -4.99 -19.90 3.68
N PRO A 375 -6.30 -19.63 3.78
CA PRO A 375 -7.19 -20.58 4.40
C PRO A 375 -7.17 -21.87 3.58
N THR A 376 -6.91 -22.99 4.25
CA THR A 376 -7.14 -24.35 3.76
C THR A 376 -8.65 -24.64 3.74
N ILE A 377 -9.44 -23.73 3.16
CA ILE A 377 -10.83 -24.02 2.86
C ILE A 377 -10.77 -25.10 1.78
N PRO A 378 -11.37 -26.29 1.98
CA PRO A 378 -11.64 -27.19 0.87
C PRO A 378 -12.63 -26.45 -0.03
N ILE A 379 -12.16 -25.85 -1.11
CA ILE A 379 -12.99 -25.01 -1.98
C ILE A 379 -13.82 -25.95 -2.86
N PRO A 380 -15.16 -26.01 -2.74
CA PRO A 380 -15.96 -26.62 -3.77
C PRO A 380 -16.13 -25.56 -4.86
N ASP A 381 -15.09 -25.37 -5.70
CA ASP A 381 -15.34 -24.89 -7.07
C ASP A 381 -16.37 -25.83 -7.74
N GLN A 382 -16.47 -27.08 -7.25
CA GLN A 382 -17.58 -28.01 -7.47
C GLN A 382 -18.95 -27.37 -7.27
N LEU A 383 -19.21 -26.53 -6.27
CA LEU A 383 -20.56 -25.96 -6.08
C LEU A 383 -20.95 -25.01 -7.24
N LEU A 384 -20.01 -24.20 -7.74
CA LEU A 384 -20.23 -23.39 -8.94
C LEU A 384 -20.35 -24.27 -10.20
N LEU A 385 -19.53 -25.31 -10.31
CA LEU A 385 -19.54 -26.26 -11.43
C LEU A 385 -20.80 -27.15 -11.43
N ASP A 386 -21.34 -27.50 -10.27
CA ASP A 386 -22.50 -28.37 -10.07
C ASP A 386 -23.80 -27.60 -10.37
N VAL A 387 -23.85 -26.31 -9.99
CA VAL A 387 -24.94 -25.40 -10.42
C VAL A 387 -24.93 -25.22 -11.94
N PHE A 388 -23.74 -25.15 -12.55
CA PHE A 388 -23.61 -25.01 -14.01
C PHE A 388 -23.96 -26.31 -14.76
N SER A 389 -23.48 -27.46 -14.30
CA SER A 389 -23.73 -28.78 -14.92
C SER A 389 -25.20 -29.21 -14.82
N SER A 390 -25.83 -29.01 -13.66
CA SER A 390 -27.24 -29.35 -13.44
C SER A 390 -28.23 -28.61 -14.35
N ARG A 391 -27.85 -27.44 -14.88
CA ARG A 391 -28.69 -26.64 -15.80
C ARG A 391 -28.35 -26.84 -17.28
N THR A 392 -27.08 -27.05 -17.62
CA THR A 392 -26.65 -27.21 -19.02
C THR A 392 -26.89 -28.62 -19.57
N GLY A 393 -27.17 -29.59 -18.69
CA GLY A 393 -27.39 -30.99 -19.10
C GLY A 393 -26.14 -31.66 -19.64
N LEU A 394 -24.96 -31.11 -19.33
CA LEU A 394 -23.63 -31.64 -19.66
C LEU A 394 -23.05 -32.45 -18.51
#